data_AF-A0A2N2KI32-F1
#
_entry.id   AF-A0A2N2KI32-F1
#
_cell.length_a   1.000
_cell.length_b   1.000
_cell.length_c   1.000
_cell.angle_alpha   90.00
_cell.angle_beta   90.00
_cell.angle_gamma   90.00
#
_symmetry.space_group_name_H-M   'P 1'
#
loop_
_entity.id
_entity.type
_entity.pdbx_description
1 polymer ?
#
loop_
_entity_poly.entity_id
_entity_poly.type
_entity_poly.pdbx_seq_one_letter_code
_entity_poly.pdbx_strand_id
1 'polypeptide(L)'
;MFSTLRHFINISQLSSLQSYLAGEERQYFLSLLKDLENRILHMPTPYETTEQGIAAPVSLHYFKGGSDWYIVEKDSSGEQLQAFGYACLNGDKINAEMGYINIEELIKCDVEFDLYWTPTALRNVIDKKYITIEESSYETYEEADLI
;
A
#
# COMPACT_ATOMS: atom_id res chain seq x y z
N MET A 1 -2.97 19.78 12.07
CA MET A 1 -2.66 18.45 12.65
C MET A 1 -3.19 17.44 11.64
N PHE A 2 -2.40 16.45 11.21
CA PHE A 2 -2.70 15.54 10.09
C PHE A 2 -2.52 16.08 8.68
N SER A 3 -1.55 16.98 8.47
CA SER A 3 -1.27 17.51 7.13
C SER A 3 -0.82 16.42 6.17
N THR A 4 -0.06 15.42 6.62
CA THR A 4 0.46 14.36 5.74
C THR A 4 -0.66 13.47 5.19
N LEU A 5 -1.68 13.15 6.00
CA LEU A 5 -2.79 12.27 5.60
C LEU A 5 -3.58 12.78 4.39
N ARG A 6 -3.61 14.10 4.15
CA ARG A 6 -4.32 14.69 3.00
C ARG A 6 -3.77 14.23 1.65
N HIS A 7 -2.53 13.75 1.63
CA HIS A 7 -1.85 13.26 0.43
C HIS A 7 -2.07 11.76 0.19
N PHE A 8 -2.75 11.08 1.11
CA PHE A 8 -3.01 9.63 1.06
C PHE A 8 -4.50 9.29 1.17
N ILE A 9 -5.30 10.11 1.84
CA ILE A 9 -6.71 9.83 2.11
C ILE A 9 -7.57 10.84 1.34
N ASN A 10 -8.61 10.34 0.67
CA ASN A 10 -9.52 11.21 -0.06
C ASN A 10 -10.23 12.21 0.89
N ILE A 11 -10.61 13.38 0.33
CA ILE A 11 -11.11 14.52 1.11
C ILE A 11 -12.38 14.14 1.88
N SER A 12 -13.29 13.38 1.26
CA SER A 12 -14.56 12.97 1.87
C SER A 12 -14.34 12.07 3.09
N GLN A 13 -13.48 11.06 2.95
CA GLN A 13 -13.13 10.14 4.04
C GLN A 13 -12.36 10.86 5.15
N LEU A 14 -11.36 11.68 4.80
CA LEU A 14 -10.58 12.43 5.79
C LEU A 14 -11.45 13.43 6.56
N SER A 15 -12.35 14.13 5.88
CA SER A 15 -13.29 15.07 6.53
C SER A 15 -14.22 14.33 7.49
N SER A 16 -14.70 13.15 7.09
CA SER A 16 -15.52 12.30 7.95
C SER A 16 -14.75 11.90 9.21
N LEU A 17 -13.52 11.42 9.09
CA LEU A 17 -12.66 11.07 10.23
C LEU A 17 -12.39 12.26 11.16
N GLN A 18 -12.14 13.44 10.59
CA GLN A 18 -11.90 14.66 11.36
C GLN A 18 -13.16 15.12 12.12
N SER A 19 -14.36 14.90 11.58
CA SER A 19 -15.60 15.26 12.26
C SER A 19 -15.78 14.53 13.60
N TYR A 20 -15.33 13.27 13.69
CA TYR A 20 -15.39 12.48 14.91
C TYR A 20 -14.43 12.96 16.00
N LEU A 21 -13.44 13.80 15.67
CA LEU A 21 -12.54 14.40 16.68
C LEU A 21 -13.24 15.42 17.59
N ALA A 22 -14.47 15.84 17.25
CA ALA A 22 -15.31 16.68 18.10
C ALA A 22 -16.30 15.88 18.97
N GLY A 23 -16.40 14.57 18.78
CA GLY A 23 -17.37 13.71 19.47
C GLY A 23 -16.80 12.94 20.67
N GLU A 24 -17.64 12.09 21.25
CA GLU A 24 -17.28 11.23 22.40
C GLU A 24 -16.17 10.23 22.06
N GLU A 25 -16.12 9.77 20.81
CA GLU A 25 -15.10 8.82 20.31
C GLU A 25 -13.77 9.50 19.92
N ARG A 26 -13.58 10.79 20.22
CA ARG A 26 -12.39 11.57 19.86
C ARG A 26 -11.08 10.85 20.12
N GLN A 27 -10.93 10.21 21.29
CA GLN A 27 -9.67 9.56 21.67
C GLN A 27 -9.34 8.39 20.74
N TYR A 28 -10.34 7.60 20.35
CA TYR A 28 -10.17 6.49 19.42
C TYR A 28 -9.71 6.99 18.05
N PHE A 29 -10.43 7.95 17.47
CA PHE A 29 -10.07 8.50 16.15
C PHE A 29 -8.75 9.26 16.15
N LEU A 30 -8.39 9.93 17.25
CA LEU A 30 -7.09 10.57 17.38
C LEU A 30 -5.96 9.54 17.36
N SER A 31 -6.13 8.41 18.04
CA SER A 31 -5.16 7.31 18.03
C SER A 31 -5.08 6.68 16.64
N LEU A 32 -6.22 6.39 16.01
CA LEU A 32 -6.29 5.86 14.65
C LEU A 32 -5.53 6.75 13.66
N LEU A 33 -5.80 8.06 13.63
CA LEU A 33 -5.12 8.98 12.71
C LEU A 33 -3.61 9.07 12.97
N LYS A 34 -3.18 9.00 14.24
CA LYS A 34 -1.75 8.97 14.59
C LYS A 34 -1.09 7.67 14.14
N ASP A 35 -1.76 6.54 14.31
CA ASP A 35 -1.25 5.23 13.87
C ASP A 35 -1.11 5.18 12.34
N LEU A 36 -2.07 5.78 11.61
CA LEU A 36 -1.99 5.94 10.16
C LEU A 36 -0.82 6.84 9.73
N GLU A 37 -0.64 8.00 10.37
CA GLU A 37 0.52 8.86 10.08
C GLU A 37 1.84 8.14 10.38
N ASN A 38 1.90 7.43 11.50
CA ASN A 38 3.08 6.68 11.91
C ASN A 38 3.40 5.57 10.90
N ARG A 39 2.38 4.88 10.40
CA ARG A 39 2.54 3.88 9.34
C ARG A 39 3.10 4.51 8.07
N ILE A 40 2.51 5.60 7.60
CA ILE A 40 2.96 6.32 6.39
C ILE A 40 4.40 6.81 6.56
N LEU A 41 4.77 7.32 7.74
CA LEU A 41 6.12 7.81 8.02
C LEU A 41 7.18 6.71 7.87
N HIS A 42 6.87 5.48 8.25
CA HIS A 42 7.79 4.34 8.26
C HIS A 42 7.63 3.41 7.05
N MET A 43 6.82 3.80 6.06
CA MET A 43 6.77 3.07 4.80
C MET A 43 8.13 3.10 4.11
N PRO A 44 8.52 2.00 3.44
CA PRO A 44 9.65 2.01 2.54
C PRO A 44 9.52 3.12 1.50
N THR A 45 10.66 3.71 1.15
CA THR A 45 10.85 4.65 0.07
C THR A 45 11.44 3.92 -1.15
N PRO A 46 11.55 4.58 -2.31
CA PRO A 46 11.93 3.90 -3.55
C PRO A 46 13.22 3.09 -3.40
N TYR A 47 13.17 1.84 -3.87
CA TYR A 47 14.26 0.86 -3.90
C TYR A 47 14.66 0.22 -2.56
N GLU A 48 14.07 0.62 -1.43
CA GLU A 48 14.36 0.01 -0.12
C GLU A 48 13.88 -1.45 -0.01
N THR A 49 12.95 -1.87 -0.88
CA THR A 49 12.41 -3.24 -0.88
C THR A 49 12.95 -4.13 -2.01
N THR A 50 13.88 -3.63 -2.83
CA THR A 50 14.40 -4.34 -4.02
C THR A 50 14.87 -5.76 -3.70
N GLU A 51 15.69 -5.93 -2.67
CA GLU A 51 16.24 -7.24 -2.26
C GLU A 51 15.24 -8.13 -1.52
N GLN A 52 14.06 -7.60 -1.16
CA GLN A 52 13.05 -8.34 -0.41
C GLN A 52 12.08 -9.09 -1.32
N GLY A 53 11.93 -8.68 -2.59
CA GLY A 53 11.02 -9.34 -3.54
C GLY A 53 9.60 -9.48 -2.98
N ILE A 54 9.02 -10.69 -3.08
CA ILE A 54 7.69 -10.98 -2.50
C ILE A 54 7.64 -10.96 -0.96
N ALA A 55 8.76 -10.84 -0.27
CA ALA A 55 8.79 -10.62 1.18
C ALA A 55 8.58 -9.14 1.58
N ALA A 56 8.60 -8.22 0.62
CA ALA A 56 8.42 -6.79 0.86
C ALA A 56 7.11 -6.48 1.62
N PRO A 57 7.10 -5.50 2.54
CA PRO A 57 5.91 -5.16 3.31
C PRO A 57 4.92 -4.34 2.49
N VAL A 58 3.69 -4.83 2.38
CA VAL A 58 2.55 -4.05 1.90
C VAL A 58 2.05 -3.17 3.04
N SER A 59 2.42 -1.90 2.98
CA SER A 59 2.16 -0.95 4.06
C SER A 59 0.75 -0.35 4.00
N LEU A 60 0.22 -0.07 2.81
CA LEU A 60 -1.12 0.51 2.65
C LEU A 60 -1.99 -0.34 1.73
N HIS A 61 -3.30 -0.17 1.87
CA HIS A 61 -4.30 -0.78 1.01
C HIS A 61 -5.37 0.24 0.66
N TYR A 62 -5.78 0.25 -0.60
CA TYR A 62 -6.89 1.03 -1.12
C TYR A 62 -7.84 0.11 -1.87
N PHE A 63 -9.14 0.40 -1.84
CA PHE A 63 -10.11 -0.40 -2.55
C PHE A 63 -11.24 0.46 -3.13
N LYS A 64 -11.79 0.02 -4.27
CA LYS A 64 -13.02 0.57 -4.86
C LYS A 64 -13.60 -0.38 -5.89
N GLY A 65 -14.89 -0.71 -5.76
CA GLY A 65 -15.64 -1.42 -6.80
C GLY A 65 -15.03 -2.75 -7.22
N GLY A 66 -14.44 -3.51 -6.28
CA GLY A 66 -13.75 -4.77 -6.56
C GLY A 66 -12.33 -4.61 -7.13
N SER A 67 -11.80 -3.39 -7.18
CA SER A 67 -10.39 -3.12 -7.46
C SER A 67 -9.66 -2.85 -6.15
N ASP A 68 -8.41 -3.33 -6.06
CA ASP A 68 -7.55 -3.23 -4.90
C ASP A 68 -6.17 -2.71 -5.33
N TRP A 69 -5.59 -1.82 -4.52
CA TRP A 69 -4.23 -1.31 -4.68
C TRP A 69 -3.47 -1.48 -3.38
N TYR A 70 -2.39 -2.27 -3.43
CA TYR A 70 -1.54 -2.61 -2.30
C TYR A 70 -0.22 -1.88 -2.44
N ILE A 71 0.10 -0.97 -1.52
CA ILE A 71 1.28 -0.11 -1.63
C ILE A 71 2.44 -0.68 -0.82
N VAL A 72 3.57 -0.87 -1.48
CA VAL A 72 4.83 -1.34 -0.89
C VAL A 72 5.72 -0.16 -0.54
N GLU A 73 5.96 0.73 -1.51
CA GLU A 73 6.84 1.90 -1.35
C GLU A 73 6.05 3.19 -1.57
N LYS A 74 6.32 4.20 -0.73
CA LYS A 74 5.81 5.56 -0.92
C LYS A 74 6.83 6.44 -1.63
N ASP A 75 6.44 7.66 -1.94
CA ASP A 75 7.37 8.63 -2.52
C ASP A 75 8.44 9.02 -1.49
N SER A 76 9.61 9.40 -1.99
CA SER A 76 10.66 10.02 -1.18
C SER A 76 10.49 11.54 -1.07
N SER A 77 9.68 12.15 -1.94
CA SER A 77 9.37 13.57 -1.93
C SER A 77 8.31 13.94 -0.88
N GLY A 78 8.20 15.24 -0.56
CA GLY A 78 7.15 15.76 0.32
C GLY A 78 5.75 15.77 -0.31
N GLU A 79 5.69 15.63 -1.64
CA GLU A 79 4.45 15.42 -2.40
C GLU A 79 4.34 13.91 -2.67
N GLN A 80 3.24 13.28 -2.23
CA GLN A 80 3.00 11.87 -2.52
C GLN A 80 2.38 11.74 -3.91
N LEU A 81 3.19 11.82 -4.95
CA LEU A 81 2.73 11.69 -6.33
C LEU A 81 2.88 10.26 -6.84
N GLN A 82 3.99 9.60 -6.50
CA GLN A 82 4.31 8.27 -7.01
C GLN A 82 4.51 7.27 -5.87
N ALA A 83 3.79 6.16 -5.93
CA ALA A 83 3.96 5.00 -5.08
C ALA A 83 4.28 3.77 -5.93
N PHE A 84 4.84 2.73 -5.32
CA PHE A 84 5.08 1.45 -5.97
C PHE A 84 4.30 0.35 -5.25
N GLY A 85 3.67 -0.55 -6.00
CA GLY A 85 2.83 -1.58 -5.42
C GLY A 85 2.17 -2.51 -6.43
N TYR A 86 1.19 -3.25 -5.93
CA TYR A 86 0.40 -4.22 -6.69
C TYR A 86 -1.01 -3.68 -6.94
N ALA A 87 -1.46 -3.68 -8.19
CA ALA A 87 -2.81 -3.28 -8.57
C ALA A 87 -3.58 -4.49 -9.12
N CYS A 88 -4.76 -4.75 -8.56
CA CYS A 88 -5.70 -5.76 -9.02
C CYS A 88 -7.02 -5.08 -9.36
N LEU A 89 -7.32 -4.93 -10.66
CA LEU A 89 -8.51 -4.20 -11.09
C LEU A 89 -9.68 -5.15 -11.34
N ASN A 90 -10.86 -4.78 -10.85
CA ASN A 90 -12.11 -5.56 -11.00
C ASN A 90 -11.98 -7.04 -10.57
N GLY A 91 -11.11 -7.33 -9.60
CA GLY A 91 -10.82 -8.69 -9.13
C GLY A 91 -10.07 -9.56 -10.14
N ASP A 92 -9.57 -9.00 -11.23
CA ASP A 92 -8.84 -9.72 -12.28
C ASP A 92 -7.39 -9.98 -11.86
N LYS A 93 -7.21 -11.05 -11.09
CA LYS A 93 -5.88 -11.51 -10.63
C LYS A 93 -4.95 -11.96 -11.76
N ILE A 94 -5.50 -12.32 -12.92
CA ILE A 94 -4.70 -12.75 -14.07
C ILE A 94 -3.95 -11.55 -14.65
N ASN A 95 -4.61 -10.40 -14.73
CA ASN A 95 -4.02 -9.17 -15.27
C ASN A 95 -3.53 -8.18 -14.21
N ALA A 96 -3.64 -8.54 -12.93
CA ALA A 96 -3.07 -7.76 -11.84
C ALA A 96 -1.54 -7.70 -11.94
N GLU A 97 -0.97 -6.53 -11.64
CA GLU A 97 0.42 -6.21 -11.95
C GLU A 97 1.12 -5.42 -10.83
N MET A 98 2.45 -5.56 -10.79
CA MET A 98 3.33 -4.71 -10.00
C MET A 98 3.71 -3.49 -10.83
N GLY A 99 3.63 -2.30 -10.24
CA GLY A 99 3.96 -1.08 -10.96
C GLY A 99 3.81 0.17 -10.11
N TYR A 100 4.01 1.31 -10.78
CA TYR A 100 3.79 2.60 -10.18
C TYR A 100 2.30 2.92 -10.08
N ILE A 101 1.91 3.46 -8.94
CA ILE A 101 0.53 3.83 -8.60
C ILE A 101 0.53 5.31 -8.22
N ASN A 102 -0.33 6.08 -8.88
CA ASN A 102 -0.53 7.48 -8.57
C ASN A 102 -1.60 7.63 -7.48
N ILE A 103 -1.16 7.89 -6.24
CA ILE A 103 -2.07 8.03 -5.09
C ILE A 103 -2.98 9.26 -5.26
N GLU A 104 -2.51 10.32 -5.91
CA GLU A 104 -3.34 11.50 -6.18
C GLU A 104 -4.52 11.17 -7.10
N GLU A 105 -4.34 10.29 -8.08
CA GLU A 105 -5.43 9.81 -8.94
C GLU A 105 -6.41 8.92 -8.16
N LEU A 106 -5.94 8.07 -7.26
CA LEU A 106 -6.81 7.29 -6.37
C LEU A 106 -7.68 8.23 -5.50
N ILE A 107 -7.08 9.28 -4.94
CA ILE A 107 -7.79 10.31 -4.17
C ILE A 107 -8.83 11.03 -5.02
N LYS A 108 -8.46 11.50 -6.21
CA LYS A 108 -9.37 12.20 -7.14
C LYS A 108 -10.52 11.32 -7.61
N CYS A 109 -10.30 10.01 -7.66
CA CYS A 109 -11.30 9.03 -8.02
C CYS A 109 -12.12 8.54 -6.82
N ASP A 110 -12.05 9.16 -5.64
CA ASP A 110 -12.74 8.72 -4.41
C ASP A 110 -12.53 7.22 -4.12
N VAL A 111 -11.28 6.74 -4.27
CA VAL A 111 -10.90 5.40 -3.83
C VAL A 111 -10.74 5.41 -2.30
N GLU A 112 -11.25 4.38 -1.64
CA GLU A 112 -11.24 4.30 -0.18
C GLU A 112 -9.87 3.86 0.31
N PHE A 113 -9.36 4.57 1.32
CA PHE A 113 -8.19 4.14 2.08
C PHE A 113 -8.64 3.14 3.15
N ASP A 114 -8.03 1.96 3.21
CA ASP A 114 -8.40 0.93 4.20
C ASP A 114 -7.84 1.27 5.60
N LEU A 115 -8.74 1.71 6.49
CA LEU A 115 -8.41 2.09 7.87
C LEU A 115 -8.05 0.89 8.75
N TYR A 116 -8.42 -0.32 8.35
CA TYR A 116 -8.23 -1.55 9.12
C TYR A 116 -7.16 -2.47 8.51
N TRP A 117 -6.51 -2.02 7.44
CA TRP A 117 -5.37 -2.72 6.85
C TRP A 117 -4.30 -2.99 7.91
N THR A 118 -3.83 -4.24 7.97
CA THR A 118 -2.67 -4.63 8.77
C THR A 118 -1.53 -4.97 7.82
N PRO A 119 -0.38 -4.28 7.91
CA PRO A 119 0.74 -4.54 7.02
C PRO A 119 1.14 -6.02 7.00
N THR A 120 1.38 -6.54 5.81
CA THR A 120 1.66 -7.95 5.57
C THR A 120 2.62 -8.10 4.41
N ALA A 121 3.29 -9.25 4.28
CA ALA A 121 4.21 -9.49 3.18
C ALA A 121 3.46 -9.55 1.83
N LEU A 122 4.08 -9.06 0.76
CA LEU A 122 3.53 -9.02 -0.59
C LEU A 122 3.03 -10.39 -1.07
N ARG A 123 3.75 -11.47 -0.74
CA ARG A 123 3.36 -12.86 -1.01
C ARG A 123 1.95 -13.24 -0.53
N ASN A 124 1.40 -12.54 0.47
CA ASN A 124 0.10 -12.83 1.05
C ASN A 124 -1.06 -12.18 0.28
N VAL A 125 -0.78 -11.24 -0.62
CA VAL A 125 -1.81 -10.48 -1.37
C VAL A 125 -1.74 -10.68 -2.87
N ILE A 126 -0.58 -11.06 -3.40
CA ILE A 126 -0.39 -11.29 -4.84
C ILE A 126 -0.91 -12.65 -5.30
N ASP A 127 -1.13 -12.77 -6.61
CA ASP A 127 -1.46 -14.05 -7.23
C ASP A 127 -0.30 -15.07 -7.12
N LYS A 128 -0.65 -16.35 -6.95
CA LYS A 128 0.31 -17.45 -6.79
C LYS A 128 1.30 -17.59 -7.94
N LYS A 129 0.93 -17.15 -9.16
CA LYS A 129 1.84 -17.19 -10.32
C LYS A 129 3.16 -16.44 -10.04
N TYR A 130 3.10 -15.33 -9.30
CA TYR A 130 4.29 -14.54 -8.96
C TYR A 130 5.19 -15.24 -7.95
N ILE A 131 4.61 -16.05 -7.07
CA ILE A 131 5.35 -16.81 -6.05
C ILE A 131 6.16 -17.92 -6.71
N THR A 132 5.52 -18.70 -7.59
CA THR A 132 6.18 -19.81 -8.28
C THR A 132 7.33 -19.34 -9.18
N ILE A 133 7.19 -18.17 -9.83
CA ILE A 133 8.26 -17.60 -10.66
C ILE A 133 9.47 -17.24 -9.79
N GLU A 134 9.27 -16.59 -8.64
CA GLU A 134 10.36 -16.24 -7.75
C GLU A 134 11.08 -17.49 -7.21
N GLU A 135 10.33 -18.47 -6.69
CA GLU A 135 10.89 -19.75 -6.22
C GLU A 135 11.72 -20.44 -7.32
N SER A 136 11.19 -20.51 -8.54
CA SER A 136 11.92 -21.11 -9.68
C SER A 136 13.20 -20.37 -10.04
N SER A 137 13.24 -19.04 -9.86
CA SER A 137 14.44 -18.26 -10.14
C SER A 137 15.56 -18.58 -9.15
N TYR A 138 15.25 -18.71 -7.86
CA TYR A 138 16.24 -19.07 -6.84
C TYR A 138 16.79 -20.50 -7.02
N GLU A 139 15.95 -21.47 -7.40
CA GLU A 139 16.42 -22.84 -7.71
C GLU A 139 17.43 -22.84 -8.87
N THR A 140 17.21 -22.05 -9.91
CA THR A 140 18.14 -21.98 -11.05
C THR A 140 19.48 -21.32 -10.73
N TYR A 141 19.53 -20.36 -9.79
CA TYR A 141 20.79 -19.74 -9.36
C TYR A 141 21.61 -20.66 -8.45
N GLU A 142 20.96 -21.41 -7.54
CA GLU A 142 21.69 -22.37 -6.70
C GLU A 142 22.32 -23.51 -7.50
N GLU A 143 21.67 -23.98 -8.58
CA GLU A 143 22.27 -24.97 -9.49
C GLU A 143 23.46 -24.42 -10.29
N ALA A 144 23.48 -23.11 -10.57
CA ALA A 144 24.53 -22.46 -11.36
C ALA A 144 25.81 -22.15 -10.58
N ASP A 145 25.74 -22.00 -9.25
CA ASP A 145 26.88 -21.71 -8.36
C ASP A 145 27.63 -22.97 -7.87
N LEU A 146 27.26 -24.16 -8.38
CA LEU A 146 27.87 -25.46 -8.03
C LEU A 146 28.86 -26.01 -9.08
N ILE A 147 29.33 -25.21 -10.05
CA ILE A 147 30.27 -25.65 -11.12
C ILE A 147 31.58 -24.86 -11.11
#